data_AF-A0A285QUI8-F1
#
_entry.id   AF-A0A285QUI8-F1
#
_cell.length_a   1.000
_cell.length_b   1.000
_cell.length_c   1.000
_cell.angle_alpha   90.00
_cell.angle_beta   90.00
_cell.angle_gamma   90.00
#
_symmetry.space_group_name_H-M   'P 1'
#
loop_
_entity.id
_entity.type
_entity.pdbx_description
1 polymer ?
#
loop_
_entity_poly.entity_id
_entity_poly.type
_entity_poly.pdbx_seq_one_letter_code
_entity_poly.pdbx_strand_id
1 'polypeptide(L)'
;MDDADRIPEDLTELGRLLMRGASTIRWVEAAERLVLQVDNLRDWLIKNHFLRMYMSESGPYAATDFAGAFNAACEISRGGSSALDASGLHRSSFAVLGAAANLCGRVQNSLRYSVHEIDESDARAVALAVLYAMGYMDATVDVNGNEVDGWGPNSRAYEDRLSQP
;
A
#
# COMPACT_ATOMS: atom_id res chain seq x y z
N MET A 1 -8.91 -23.68 3.67
CA MET A 1 -8.78 -22.23 3.75
C MET A 1 -10.17 -21.76 4.10
N ASP A 2 -10.35 -21.22 5.30
CA ASP A 2 -11.66 -20.77 5.76
C ASP A 2 -12.05 -19.53 4.94
N ASP A 3 -13.34 -19.34 4.63
CA ASP A 3 -13.79 -18.18 3.84
C ASP A 3 -13.42 -16.83 4.52
N ALA A 4 -13.14 -16.86 5.83
CA ALA A 4 -12.67 -15.72 6.63
C ALA A 4 -11.27 -15.21 6.26
N ASP A 5 -10.44 -16.02 5.58
CA ASP A 5 -9.07 -15.65 5.18
C ASP A 5 -8.98 -15.14 3.73
N ARG A 6 -10.10 -15.12 3.00
CA ARG A 6 -10.11 -14.74 1.59
C ARG A 6 -9.99 -13.23 1.41
N ILE A 7 -9.03 -12.80 0.60
CA ILE A 7 -8.89 -11.40 0.19
C ILE A 7 -10.09 -11.03 -0.71
N PRO A 8 -10.82 -9.93 -0.43
CA PRO A 8 -11.90 -9.46 -1.30
C PRO A 8 -11.40 -9.11 -2.70
N GLU A 9 -12.17 -9.51 -3.71
CA GLU A 9 -11.92 -9.14 -5.11
C GLU A 9 -12.35 -7.70 -5.42
N ASP A 10 -13.33 -7.17 -4.67
CA ASP A 10 -13.71 -5.77 -4.75
C ASP A 10 -12.65 -4.88 -4.09
N LEU A 11 -11.99 -4.06 -4.92
CA LEU A 11 -10.94 -3.13 -4.48
C LEU A 11 -11.46 -2.07 -3.51
N THR A 12 -12.74 -1.71 -3.57
CA THR A 12 -13.34 -0.77 -2.62
C THR A 12 -13.40 -1.38 -1.22
N GLU A 13 -13.86 -2.63 -1.13
CA GLU A 13 -13.93 -3.36 0.12
C GLU A 13 -12.54 -3.71 0.66
N LEU A 14 -11.62 -4.14 -0.21
CA LEU A 14 -10.23 -4.36 0.15
C LEU A 14 -9.59 -3.07 0.70
N GLY A 15 -9.81 -1.94 0.03
CA GLY A 15 -9.35 -0.63 0.48
C GLY A 15 -9.88 -0.29 1.87
N ARG A 16 -11.19 -0.45 2.08
CA ARG A 16 -11.82 -0.22 3.39
C ARG A 16 -11.17 -1.06 4.51
N LEU A 17 -10.92 -2.33 4.26
CA LEU A 17 -10.32 -3.24 5.24
C LEU A 17 -8.85 -2.93 5.54
N LEU A 18 -8.07 -2.51 4.53
CA LEU A 18 -6.69 -2.06 4.72
C LEU A 18 -6.63 -0.74 5.49
N MET A 19 -7.49 0.23 5.14
CA MET A 19 -7.56 1.51 5.86
C MET A 19 -7.97 1.30 7.33
N ARG A 20 -8.83 0.31 7.60
CA ARG A 20 -9.17 -0.10 8.96
C ARG A 20 -7.96 -0.63 9.73
N GLY A 21 -7.14 -1.47 9.09
CA GLY A 21 -5.92 -2.01 9.71
C GLY A 21 -4.84 -0.95 9.97
N ALA A 22 -4.81 0.12 9.16
CA ALA A 22 -3.78 1.15 9.19
C ALA A 22 -4.20 2.49 9.84
N SER A 23 -5.47 2.64 10.24
CA SER A 23 -6.10 3.94 10.59
C SER A 23 -5.39 4.73 11.68
N THR A 24 -4.69 4.07 12.59
CA THR A 24 -3.98 4.71 13.72
C THR A 24 -2.58 5.21 13.35
N ILE A 25 -2.04 4.81 12.18
CA ILE A 25 -0.67 5.12 11.77
C ILE A 25 -0.68 5.63 10.33
N ARG A 26 -0.73 6.96 10.16
CA ARG A 26 -0.83 7.64 8.84
C ARG A 26 0.19 7.18 7.80
N TRP A 27 1.42 6.91 8.22
CA TRP A 27 2.51 6.46 7.34
C TRP A 27 2.24 5.05 6.78
N VAL A 28 1.63 4.18 7.60
CA VAL A 28 1.20 2.84 7.17
C VAL A 28 -0.02 2.97 6.26
N GLU A 29 -0.95 3.87 6.60
CA GLU A 29 -2.12 4.12 5.74
C GLU A 29 -1.71 4.62 4.36
N ALA A 30 -0.73 5.53 4.27
CA ALA A 30 -0.16 5.99 3.02
C ALA A 30 0.44 4.86 2.18
N ALA A 31 1.13 3.92 2.83
CA ALA A 31 1.72 2.76 2.17
C ALA A 31 0.65 1.80 1.63
N GLU A 32 -0.40 1.52 2.42
CA GLU A 32 -1.52 0.68 1.98
C GLU A 32 -2.29 1.32 0.81
N ARG A 33 -2.49 2.64 0.85
CA ARG A 33 -3.07 3.41 -0.26
C ARG A 33 -2.21 3.32 -1.52
N LEU A 34 -0.90 3.52 -1.38
CA LEU A 34 0.05 3.44 -2.48
C LEU A 34 0.00 2.08 -3.18
N VAL A 35 0.05 0.98 -2.44
CA VAL A 35 0.06 -0.35 -3.07
C VAL A 35 -1.27 -0.72 -3.70
N LEU A 36 -2.39 -0.20 -3.21
CA LEU A 36 -3.70 -0.38 -3.86
C LEU A 36 -3.77 0.27 -5.24
N GLN A 37 -3.05 1.38 -5.45
CA GLN A 37 -3.07 2.13 -6.72
C GLN A 37 -2.18 1.53 -7.81
N VAL A 38 -1.18 0.74 -7.44
CA VAL A 38 -0.22 0.16 -8.39
C VAL A 38 -0.63 -1.28 -8.68
N ASP A 39 -1.42 -1.47 -9.74
CA ASP A 39 -2.07 -2.74 -10.08
C ASP A 39 -1.12 -3.94 -10.06
N ASN A 40 0.03 -3.84 -10.75
CA ASN A 40 1.00 -4.93 -10.79
C ASN A 40 1.54 -5.28 -9.39
N LEU A 41 1.78 -4.29 -8.54
CA LEU A 41 2.24 -4.51 -7.17
C LEU A 41 1.14 -5.15 -6.32
N ARG A 42 -0.08 -4.61 -6.36
CA ARG A 42 -1.24 -5.14 -5.63
C ARG A 42 -1.46 -6.61 -5.96
N ASP A 43 -1.55 -6.93 -7.25
CA ASP A 43 -1.83 -8.28 -7.72
C ASP A 43 -0.71 -9.24 -7.33
N TRP A 44 0.55 -8.78 -7.37
CA TRP A 44 1.68 -9.56 -6.90
C TRP A 44 1.63 -9.82 -5.39
N LEU A 45 1.27 -8.82 -4.56
CA LEU A 45 1.13 -8.97 -3.10
C LEU A 45 0.03 -9.97 -2.73
N ILE A 46 -1.11 -9.92 -3.43
CA ILE A 46 -2.23 -10.87 -3.24
C ILE A 46 -1.79 -12.28 -3.64
N LYS A 47 -1.25 -12.44 -4.85
CA LYS A 47 -0.82 -13.74 -5.40
C LYS A 47 0.22 -14.44 -4.54
N ASN A 48 1.12 -13.67 -3.91
CA ASN A 48 2.21 -14.20 -3.08
C ASN A 48 1.89 -14.20 -1.58
N HIS A 49 0.62 -13.97 -1.19
CA HIS A 49 0.15 -14.03 0.20
C HIS A 49 0.85 -13.06 1.17
N PHE A 50 1.27 -11.91 0.66
CA PHE A 50 1.79 -10.79 1.47
C PHE A 50 0.68 -9.89 1.99
N LEU A 51 -0.51 -9.91 1.39
CA LEU A 51 -1.71 -9.30 1.94
C LEU A 51 -2.50 -10.35 2.72
N ARG A 52 -2.86 -10.07 3.97
CA ARG A 52 -3.53 -11.01 4.87
C ARG A 52 -4.76 -10.41 5.54
N MET A 53 -5.77 -11.25 5.72
CA MET A 53 -6.94 -10.95 6.55
C MET A 53 -6.65 -11.30 8.00
N TYR A 54 -7.21 -10.49 8.89
CA TYR A 54 -7.14 -10.67 10.33
C TYR A 54 -8.53 -10.42 10.93
N MET A 55 -8.82 -11.11 12.03
CA MET A 55 -10.04 -10.89 12.80
C MET A 55 -9.69 -10.20 14.12
N SER A 56 -10.33 -9.06 14.39
CA SER A 56 -10.28 -8.37 15.68
C SER A 56 -11.65 -8.39 16.35
N GLU A 57 -11.74 -7.96 17.61
CA GLU A 57 -13.02 -7.79 18.33
C GLU A 57 -13.98 -6.83 17.60
N SER A 58 -13.43 -5.83 16.90
CA SER A 58 -14.22 -4.87 16.13
C SER A 58 -14.68 -5.44 14.76
N GLY A 59 -14.14 -6.57 14.35
CA GLY A 59 -14.40 -7.22 13.06
C GLY A 59 -13.14 -7.41 12.21
N PRO A 60 -13.31 -7.82 10.94
CA PRO A 60 -12.19 -8.13 10.06
C PRO A 60 -11.47 -6.85 9.61
N TYR A 61 -10.17 -7.00 9.38
CA TYR A 61 -9.30 -6.01 8.74
C TYR A 61 -8.24 -6.71 7.89
N ALA A 62 -7.62 -5.97 6.98
CA ALA A 62 -6.52 -6.46 6.15
C ALA A 62 -5.23 -5.71 6.50
N ALA A 63 -4.08 -6.35 6.28
CA ALA A 63 -2.78 -5.69 6.35
C ALA A 63 -1.77 -6.33 5.40
N THR A 64 -0.85 -5.51 4.90
CA THR A 64 0.25 -5.94 4.04
C THR A 64 1.52 -6.19 4.85
N ASP A 65 2.12 -7.37 4.70
CA ASP A 65 3.47 -7.70 5.21
C ASP A 65 4.55 -7.10 4.30
N PHE A 66 4.72 -5.77 4.41
CA PHE A 66 5.71 -5.02 3.61
C PHE A 66 7.14 -5.52 3.80
N ALA A 67 7.49 -5.96 5.01
CA ALA A 67 8.84 -6.43 5.32
C ALA A 67 9.12 -7.78 4.63
N GLY A 68 8.19 -8.74 4.78
CA GLY A 68 8.26 -10.03 4.11
C GLY A 68 8.26 -9.88 2.58
N ALA A 69 7.36 -9.05 2.05
CA ALA A 69 7.24 -8.77 0.62
C ALA A 69 8.53 -8.19 0.04
N PHE A 70 9.10 -7.16 0.69
CA PHE A 70 10.31 -6.52 0.22
C PHE A 70 11.52 -7.47 0.27
N ASN A 71 11.67 -8.23 1.35
CA ASN A 71 12.75 -9.22 1.47
C ASN A 71 12.65 -10.28 0.37
N ALA A 72 11.45 -10.81 0.12
CA ALA A 72 11.23 -11.78 -0.96
C ALA A 72 11.58 -11.19 -2.34
N ALA A 73 11.15 -9.95 -2.62
CA ALA A 73 11.47 -9.27 -3.87
C ALA A 73 12.99 -9.00 -4.02
N CYS A 74 13.68 -8.64 -2.93
CA CYS A 74 15.13 -8.52 -2.92
C CYS A 74 15.84 -9.84 -3.24
N GLU A 75 15.38 -10.97 -2.66
CA GLU A 75 15.94 -12.29 -2.97
C GLU A 75 15.75 -12.65 -4.44
N ILE A 76 14.56 -12.39 -5.00
CA ILE A 76 14.29 -12.60 -6.44
C ILE A 76 15.20 -11.72 -7.29
N SER A 77 15.36 -10.44 -6.93
CA SER A 77 16.19 -9.48 -7.65
C SER A 77 17.67 -9.86 -7.70
N ARG A 78 18.17 -10.72 -6.79
CA ARG A 78 19.54 -11.26 -6.88
C ARG A 78 19.74 -12.14 -8.12
N GLY A 79 18.66 -12.70 -8.66
CA GLY A 79 18.64 -13.40 -9.94
C GLY A 79 18.64 -12.46 -11.17
N GLY A 80 18.68 -11.14 -10.96
CA GLY A 80 18.65 -10.13 -12.02
C GLY A 80 17.24 -9.76 -12.49
N SER A 81 17.15 -8.82 -13.45
CA SER A 81 15.88 -8.27 -13.94
C SER A 81 14.94 -9.35 -14.47
N SER A 82 15.47 -10.32 -15.22
CA SER A 82 14.66 -11.40 -15.82
C SER A 82 14.00 -12.30 -14.77
N ALA A 83 14.63 -12.50 -13.61
CA ALA A 83 14.03 -13.26 -12.50
C ALA A 83 12.89 -12.47 -11.84
N LEU A 84 13.06 -11.15 -11.73
CA LEU A 84 12.03 -10.24 -11.21
C LEU A 84 10.80 -10.24 -12.12
N ASP A 85 11.00 -10.06 -13.42
CA ASP A 85 9.92 -10.09 -14.42
C ASP A 85 9.21 -11.45 -14.44
N ALA A 86 9.95 -12.56 -14.35
CA ALA A 86 9.38 -13.91 -14.27
C ALA A 86 8.53 -14.15 -13.01
N SER A 87 8.82 -13.43 -11.92
CA SER A 87 7.98 -13.47 -10.71
C SER A 87 6.65 -12.71 -10.88
N GLY A 88 6.51 -11.94 -11.96
CA GLY A 88 5.38 -11.06 -12.22
C GLY A 88 5.46 -9.71 -11.51
N LEU A 89 6.57 -9.39 -10.84
CA LEU A 89 6.81 -8.08 -10.24
C LEU A 89 7.66 -7.25 -11.19
N HIS A 90 7.11 -6.16 -11.72
CA HIS A 90 7.86 -5.27 -12.58
C HIS A 90 8.86 -4.43 -11.76
N ARG A 91 9.90 -3.93 -12.44
CA ARG A 91 10.93 -3.11 -11.80
C ARG A 91 10.39 -1.85 -11.13
N SER A 92 9.43 -1.16 -11.78
CA SER A 92 8.71 -0.02 -11.19
C SER A 92 7.96 -0.44 -9.92
N SER A 93 7.17 -1.51 -9.99
CA SER A 93 6.46 -2.05 -8.83
C SER A 93 7.37 -2.45 -7.67
N PHE A 94 8.56 -2.99 -7.96
CA PHE A 94 9.56 -3.30 -6.93
C PHE A 94 10.10 -2.02 -6.27
N ALA A 95 10.34 -0.96 -7.05
CA ALA A 95 10.75 0.33 -6.52
C ALA A 95 9.64 0.99 -5.68
N VAL A 96 8.37 0.89 -6.12
CA VAL A 96 7.19 1.32 -5.35
C VAL A 96 7.06 0.53 -4.05
N LEU A 97 7.25 -0.80 -4.07
CA LEU A 97 7.25 -1.63 -2.86
C LEU A 97 8.32 -1.16 -1.87
N GLY A 98 9.51 -0.81 -2.37
CA GLY A 98 10.55 -0.20 -1.55
C GLY A 98 10.13 1.11 -0.91
N ALA A 99 9.42 1.97 -1.65
CA ALA A 99 8.87 3.22 -1.12
C ALA A 99 7.81 2.97 -0.03
N ALA A 100 6.87 2.06 -0.28
CA ALA A 100 5.83 1.68 0.67
C ALA A 100 6.42 1.06 1.96
N ALA A 101 7.41 0.16 1.82
CA ALA A 101 8.09 -0.45 2.96
C ALA A 101 8.89 0.58 3.78
N ASN A 102 9.44 1.61 3.13
CA ASN A 102 10.09 2.73 3.82
C ASN A 102 9.09 3.59 4.61
N LEU A 103 7.94 3.93 4.02
CA LEU A 103 6.87 4.67 4.71
C LEU A 103 6.42 3.95 6.00
N CYS A 104 6.35 2.61 5.97
CA CYS A 104 6.02 1.80 7.15
C CYS A 104 7.17 1.66 8.18
N GLY A 105 8.33 2.30 7.96
CA GLY A 105 9.52 2.16 8.79
C GLY A 105 10.13 0.76 8.78
N ARG A 106 9.76 -0.08 7.81
CA ARG A 106 10.18 -1.49 7.72
C ARG A 106 11.48 -1.67 6.97
N VAL A 107 11.87 -0.69 6.15
CA VAL A 107 13.11 -0.70 5.37
C VAL A 107 13.74 0.67 5.42
N GLN A 108 15.06 0.73 5.62
CA GLN A 108 15.85 1.95 5.48
C GLN A 108 16.55 1.97 4.12
N ASN A 109 15.80 2.30 3.07
CA ASN A 109 16.38 2.50 1.73
C ASN A 109 16.02 3.89 1.21
N SER A 110 17.01 4.71 0.88
CA SER A 110 16.74 6.07 0.39
C SER A 110 16.02 5.99 -0.96
N LEU A 111 14.89 6.70 -1.08
CA LEU A 111 14.16 6.86 -2.36
C LEU A 111 15.08 7.31 -3.51
N ARG A 112 16.19 8.01 -3.19
CA ARG A 112 17.21 8.42 -4.16
C ARG A 112 17.75 7.26 -4.99
N TYR A 113 17.81 6.05 -4.44
CA TYR A 113 18.36 4.88 -5.12
C TYR A 113 17.34 4.10 -5.96
N SER A 114 16.05 4.39 -5.84
CA SER A 114 14.98 3.66 -6.54
C SER A 114 14.08 4.55 -7.41
N VAL A 115 14.11 5.88 -7.23
CA VAL A 115 13.23 6.82 -7.94
C VAL A 115 13.38 6.80 -9.47
N HIS A 116 14.57 6.46 -9.97
CA HIS A 116 14.82 6.39 -11.41
C HIS A 116 14.24 5.14 -12.07
N GLU A 117 13.81 4.17 -11.26
CA GLU A 117 13.20 2.92 -11.71
C GLU A 117 11.67 2.97 -11.66
N ILE A 118 11.10 4.05 -11.12
CA ILE A 118 9.65 4.23 -10.99
C ILE A 118 9.13 4.91 -12.25
N ASP A 119 8.18 4.26 -12.93
CA ASP A 119 7.51 4.79 -14.10
C ASP A 119 6.69 6.05 -13.76
N GLU A 120 6.43 6.91 -14.73
CA GLU A 120 5.79 8.23 -14.50
C GLU A 120 4.42 8.12 -13.78
N SER A 121 3.60 7.13 -14.15
CA SER A 121 2.30 6.88 -13.51
C SER A 121 2.45 6.50 -12.03
N ASP A 122 3.43 5.66 -11.71
CA ASP A 122 3.70 5.17 -10.37
C ASP A 122 4.41 6.24 -9.52
N ALA A 123 5.23 7.08 -10.15
CA ALA A 123 5.95 8.17 -9.49
C ALA A 123 4.99 9.20 -8.91
N ARG A 124 3.90 9.50 -9.65
CA ARG A 124 2.79 10.32 -9.15
C ARG A 124 2.17 9.68 -7.91
N ALA A 125 1.90 8.38 -7.94
CA ALA A 125 1.32 7.68 -6.79
C ALA A 125 2.27 7.70 -5.58
N VAL A 126 3.56 7.47 -5.77
CA VAL A 126 4.56 7.55 -4.70
C VAL A 126 4.62 8.96 -4.10
N ALA A 127 4.63 10.00 -4.93
CA ALA A 127 4.68 11.39 -4.46
C ALA A 127 3.46 11.76 -3.61
N LEU A 128 2.27 11.36 -4.06
CA LEU A 128 1.02 11.62 -3.37
C LEU A 128 0.93 10.83 -2.04
N ALA A 129 1.45 9.59 -1.99
CA ALA A 129 1.58 8.82 -0.76
C ALA A 129 2.52 9.48 0.26
N VAL A 130 3.67 10.01 -0.21
CA VAL A 130 4.61 10.74 0.66
C VAL A 130 3.96 12.00 1.23
N LEU A 131 3.25 12.78 0.41
CA LEU A 131 2.54 13.97 0.87
C LEU A 131 1.46 13.62 1.90
N TYR A 132 0.66 12.58 1.67
CA TYR A 132 -0.32 12.08 2.64
C TYR A 132 0.35 11.68 3.96
N ALA A 133 1.46 10.94 3.91
CA ALA A 133 2.22 10.54 5.10
C ALA A 133 2.74 11.75 5.90
N MET A 134 3.07 12.86 5.22
CA MET A 134 3.48 14.12 5.84
C MET A 134 2.33 14.95 6.41
N GLY A 135 1.09 14.50 6.26
CA GLY A 135 -0.11 15.19 6.76
C GLY A 135 -0.77 16.14 5.77
N TYR A 136 -0.34 16.14 4.51
CA TYR A 136 -1.04 16.80 3.40
C TYR A 136 -2.15 15.87 2.89
N MET A 137 -3.25 15.83 3.65
CA MET A 137 -4.40 14.96 3.37
C MET A 137 -5.14 15.35 2.06
N ASP A 138 -4.77 16.50 1.48
CA ASP A 138 -5.17 17.01 0.17
C ASP A 138 -4.40 16.35 -1.01
N ALA A 139 -3.29 15.65 -0.75
CA ALA A 139 -2.50 14.96 -1.76
C ALA A 139 -3.01 13.52 -1.98
N THR A 140 -3.64 13.22 -3.12
CA THR A 140 -4.47 12.02 -3.29
C THR A 140 -3.73 10.81 -3.87
N VAL A 141 -3.65 9.69 -3.14
CA VAL A 141 -3.49 8.33 -3.71
C VAL A 141 -4.60 7.41 -3.25
N ASP A 142 -5.84 7.90 -3.29
CA ASP A 142 -6.96 7.08 -2.84
C ASP A 142 -8.16 7.08 -3.79
N VAL A 143 -8.83 5.92 -3.74
CA VAL A 143 -9.71 5.25 -4.70
C VAL A 143 -11.19 5.57 -4.47
N ASN A 144 -11.54 6.54 -3.63
CA ASN A 144 -12.86 7.19 -3.67
C ASN A 144 -12.78 8.71 -3.41
N GLY A 145 -11.63 9.34 -3.68
CA GLY A 145 -11.45 10.76 -3.39
C GLY A 145 -12.35 11.67 -4.24
N ASN A 146 -13.41 12.23 -3.62
CA ASN A 146 -14.16 13.41 -4.06
C ASN A 146 -14.93 14.07 -2.88
N GLU A 147 -14.34 14.13 -1.68
CA GLU A 147 -14.93 14.90 -0.58
C GLU A 147 -14.73 16.40 -0.84
N VAL A 148 -15.83 17.15 -0.98
CA VAL A 148 -15.82 18.60 -1.30
C VAL A 148 -15.50 19.47 -0.07
N ASP A 149 -15.66 18.91 1.13
CA ASP A 149 -15.51 19.60 2.41
C ASP A 149 -14.51 18.86 3.32
N GLY A 150 -13.56 19.59 3.92
CA GLY A 150 -12.55 19.06 4.84
C GLY A 150 -11.15 19.54 4.52
N TRP A 151 -10.12 18.89 5.08
CA TRP A 151 -8.71 19.19 4.83
C TRP A 151 -8.15 18.54 3.55
N GLY A 152 -9.00 17.91 2.75
CA GLY A 152 -8.63 17.16 1.55
C GLY A 152 -9.53 15.93 1.31
N PRO A 153 -9.43 15.28 0.14
CA PRO A 153 -10.17 14.05 -0.11
C PRO A 153 -9.73 12.98 0.88
N ASN A 154 -10.70 12.35 1.54
CA ASN A 154 -10.57 11.34 2.61
C ASN A 154 -10.32 11.89 4.01
N SER A 155 -10.31 13.21 4.21
CA SER A 155 -10.17 13.80 5.54
C SER A 155 -11.36 13.46 6.45
N ARG A 156 -12.59 13.47 5.94
CA ARG A 156 -13.77 13.04 6.72
C ARG A 156 -13.73 11.55 6.98
N ALA A 157 -13.46 10.74 5.95
CA ALA A 157 -13.32 9.30 6.12
C ALA A 157 -12.25 8.92 7.17
N TYR A 158 -11.14 9.67 7.26
CA TYR A 158 -10.11 9.50 8.29
C TYR A 158 -10.61 9.88 9.68
N GLU A 159 -11.24 11.06 9.83
CA GLU A 159 -11.82 11.53 11.09
C GLU A 159 -12.91 10.57 11.62
N ASP A 160 -13.79 10.11 10.74
CA ASP A 160 -14.85 9.15 11.07
C ASP A 160 -14.26 7.85 11.62
N ARG A 161 -13.18 7.34 11.02
CA ARG A 161 -12.47 6.15 11.52
C ARG A 161 -11.85 6.35 12.90
N LEU A 162 -11.33 7.55 13.19
CA LEU A 162 -10.78 7.87 14.52
C LEU A 162 -11.86 8.10 15.58
N SER A 163 -13.06 8.51 15.16
CA SER A 163 -14.20 8.76 16.05
C SER A 163 -14.98 7.50 16.44
N GLN A 164 -14.75 6.38 15.76
CA GLN A 164 -15.35 5.08 16.10
C GLN A 164 -14.54 4.41 17.21
N PRO A 165 -15.19 3.98 18.31
CA PRO A 165 -14.53 3.35 19.46
C PRO A 165 -13.92 1.98 19.14
#